data_AF-A0A7V9N3L5-F1
#
_entry.id   AF-A0A7V9N3L5-F1
#
_cell.length_a   1.000
_cell.length_b   1.000
_cell.length_c   1.000
_cell.angle_alpha   90.00
_cell.angle_beta   90.00
_cell.angle_gamma   90.00
#
_symmetry.space_group_name_H-M   'P 1'
#
loop_
_entity.id
_entity.type
_entity.pdbx_description
1 polymer ?
#
loop_
_entity_poly.entity_id
_entity_poly.type
_entity_poly.pdbx_seq_one_letter_code
_entity_poly.pdbx_strand_id
1 'polypeptide(L)'
;MVRVAAAENAWFYVQPRLVSAAQNDRVAVISGLRLEVAAPDGEPPVVFTWDEQGTWQYDTVSRGLTWIYLADSAPLVVGPSSPQLPICLFLGPPGWDWQAGTYDVTIVAERGQGTDALRTQFTVSLPAETVDLITSQPRTWVEVRTEGNGVIGS
;
A
#
# COMPACT_ATOMS: atom_id res chain seq x y z
N MET A 1 1.76 7.58 -3.89
CA MET A 1 3.19 7.29 -3.63
C MET A 1 3.30 5.83 -3.22
N VAL A 2 4.24 5.09 -3.81
CA VAL A 2 4.45 3.66 -3.55
C VAL A 2 5.94 3.38 -3.35
N ARG A 3 6.26 2.54 -2.37
CA ARG A 3 7.60 1.99 -2.15
C ARG A 3 7.54 0.50 -1.93
N VAL A 4 8.60 -0.21 -2.27
CA VAL A 4 8.76 -1.64 -1.99
C VAL A 4 10.07 -1.89 -1.25
N ALA A 5 10.11 -2.95 -0.44
CA ALA A 5 11.33 -3.46 0.18
C ALA A 5 11.24 -4.99 0.30
N ALA A 6 12.36 -5.63 0.62
CA ALA A 6 12.40 -7.04 0.99
C ALA A 6 13.09 -7.20 2.35
N ALA A 7 12.58 -8.10 3.18
CA ALA A 7 13.20 -8.52 4.45
C ALA A 7 12.91 -10.01 4.65
N GLU A 8 12.32 -10.40 5.78
CA GLU A 8 11.79 -11.77 5.95
C GLU A 8 10.57 -12.02 5.05
N ASN A 9 9.84 -10.96 4.69
CA ASN A 9 8.73 -10.94 3.74
C ASN A 9 8.92 -9.78 2.75
N ALA A 10 8.19 -9.82 1.63
CA ALA A 10 8.04 -8.64 0.78
C ALA A 10 7.22 -7.54 1.46
N TRP A 11 7.71 -6.31 1.39
CA TRP A 11 7.10 -5.15 2.00
C TRP A 11 6.59 -4.20 0.91
N PHE A 12 5.37 -3.71 1.08
CA PHE A 12 4.72 -2.79 0.16
C PHE A 12 4.19 -1.58 0.94
N TYR A 13 4.75 -0.41 0.71
CA TYR A 13 4.27 0.84 1.27
C TYR A 13 3.40 1.58 0.27
N VAL A 14 2.19 1.95 0.66
CA VAL A 14 1.30 2.77 -0.18
C VAL A 14 0.59 3.82 0.64
N GLN A 15 0.43 4.98 0.03
CA GLN A 15 -0.41 6.05 0.56
C GLN A 15 -1.72 6.13 -0.22
N PRO A 16 -2.75 5.34 0.14
CA PRO A 16 -4.05 5.45 -0.50
C PRO A 16 -4.70 6.80 -0.17
N ARG A 17 -5.51 7.30 -1.11
CA ARG A 17 -6.40 8.43 -0.85
C ARG A 17 -7.81 7.92 -0.65
N LEU A 18 -8.27 7.94 0.60
CA LEU A 18 -9.62 7.53 0.99
C LEU A 18 -10.48 8.80 1.10
N VAL A 19 -11.48 8.91 0.24
CA VAL A 19 -12.42 10.04 0.22
C VAL A 19 -13.86 9.52 0.26
N SER A 20 -14.75 10.28 0.88
CA SER A 20 -16.18 10.01 0.76
C SER A 20 -16.73 10.65 -0.51
N ALA A 21 -17.37 9.85 -1.36
CA ALA A 21 -18.12 10.34 -2.51
C ALA A 21 -19.59 10.64 -2.16
N ALA A 22 -20.02 10.32 -0.94
CA ALA A 22 -21.37 10.60 -0.48
C ALA A 22 -21.62 12.11 -0.41
N GLN A 23 -22.70 12.55 -1.06
CA GLN A 23 -23.15 13.96 -1.02
C GLN A 23 -23.83 14.36 0.31
N ASN A 24 -24.06 13.39 1.19
CA ASN A 24 -24.64 13.60 2.51
C ASN A 24 -23.54 13.47 3.58
N ASP A 25 -23.75 14.00 4.79
CA ASP A 25 -22.82 13.93 5.95
C ASP A 25 -22.56 12.49 6.48
N ARG A 26 -22.75 11.47 5.65
CA ARG A 26 -22.51 10.08 6.00
C ARG A 26 -21.02 9.82 6.05
N VAL A 27 -20.58 9.43 7.24
CA VAL A 27 -19.25 8.92 7.50
C VAL A 27 -19.20 7.44 7.12
N ALA A 28 -18.14 7.05 6.40
CA ALA A 28 -17.80 5.66 6.14
C ALA A 28 -16.71 5.19 7.11
N VAL A 29 -16.84 3.96 7.59
CA VAL A 29 -15.78 3.29 8.35
C VAL A 29 -15.11 2.27 7.44
N ILE A 30 -13.82 2.45 7.23
CA ILE A 30 -12.96 1.46 6.58
C ILE A 30 -12.41 0.56 7.69
N SER A 31 -12.87 -0.68 7.77
CA SER A 31 -12.49 -1.62 8.84
C SER A 31 -11.14 -2.29 8.59
N GLY A 32 -10.70 -2.31 7.34
CA GLY A 32 -9.45 -2.96 6.95
C GLY A 32 -9.01 -2.55 5.55
N LEU A 33 -7.72 -2.75 5.28
CA LEU A 33 -7.11 -2.59 3.98
C LEU A 33 -6.34 -3.88 3.65
N ARG A 34 -6.32 -4.25 2.37
CA ARG A 34 -5.40 -5.26 1.84
C ARG A 34 -5.04 -4.92 0.41
N LEU A 35 -3.93 -5.47 -0.06
CA LEU A 35 -3.58 -5.43 -1.48
C LEU A 35 -3.78 -6.82 -2.09
N GLU A 36 -4.38 -6.87 -3.27
CA GLU A 36 -4.32 -8.04 -4.15
C GLU A 36 -3.26 -7.72 -5.21
N VAL A 37 -2.15 -8.45 -5.20
CA VAL A 37 -0.97 -8.19 -6.04
C VAL A 37 -0.82 -9.33 -7.04
N ALA A 38 -1.09 -9.07 -8.32
CA ALA A 38 -0.84 -10.02 -9.40
C ALA A 38 0.59 -9.87 -9.91
N ALA A 39 1.34 -10.96 -9.89
CA ALA A 39 2.71 -11.02 -10.38
C ALA A 39 2.77 -10.98 -11.93
N PRO A 40 3.88 -10.52 -12.51
CA PRO A 40 4.06 -10.44 -13.96
C PRO A 40 3.87 -11.77 -14.70
N ASP A 41 4.10 -12.89 -14.01
CA ASP A 41 4.06 -14.23 -14.60
C ASP A 41 2.63 -14.79 -14.75
N GLY A 42 1.60 -14.00 -14.44
CA GLY A 42 0.19 -14.38 -14.60
C GLY A 42 -0.31 -15.35 -13.52
N GLU A 43 0.44 -15.50 -12.44
CA GLU A 43 0.00 -16.24 -11.26
C GLU A 43 -1.22 -15.58 -10.60
N PRO A 44 -2.05 -16.35 -9.85
CA PRO A 44 -3.14 -15.79 -9.09
C PRO A 44 -2.68 -14.66 -8.16
N PRO A 45 -3.45 -13.56 -8.01
CA PRO A 45 -3.08 -12.47 -7.13
C PRO A 45 -2.84 -12.94 -5.70
N VAL A 46 -1.75 -12.47 -5.11
CA VAL A 46 -1.37 -12.74 -3.72
C VAL A 46 -1.89 -11.61 -2.84
N VAL A 47 -2.38 -11.96 -1.65
CA VAL A 47 -2.89 -10.97 -0.70
C VAL A 47 -1.76 -10.47 0.19
N PHE A 48 -1.53 -9.17 0.18
CA PHE A 48 -0.70 -8.50 1.17
C PHE A 48 -1.62 -7.88 2.24
N THR A 49 -1.31 -8.17 3.50
CA THR A 49 -2.12 -7.73 4.64
C THR A 49 -1.59 -6.43 5.22
N TRP A 50 -2.51 -5.53 5.57
CA TRP A 50 -2.14 -4.29 6.24
C TRP A 50 -1.60 -4.58 7.63
N ASP A 51 -0.35 -4.20 7.85
CA ASP A 51 0.36 -4.46 9.10
C ASP A 51 0.32 -3.21 10.00
N GLU A 52 0.82 -2.10 9.49
CA GLU A 52 1.00 -0.87 10.27
C GLU A 52 0.78 0.41 9.44
N GLN A 53 0.71 1.51 10.17
CA GLN A 53 0.70 2.88 9.68
C GLN A 53 1.98 3.59 10.12
N GLY A 54 2.47 4.47 9.27
CA GLY A 54 3.66 5.25 9.59
C GLY A 54 3.78 6.53 8.79
N THR A 55 4.96 7.12 8.86
CA THR A 55 5.34 8.29 8.08
C THR A 55 6.79 8.22 7.64
N TRP A 56 7.12 8.96 6.59
CA TRP A 56 8.49 9.12 6.14
C TRP A 56 9.05 10.42 6.68
N GLN A 57 10.08 10.32 7.54
CA GLN A 57 10.79 11.48 8.04
C GLN A 57 12.04 11.72 7.19
N TYR A 58 12.12 12.90 6.58
CA TYR A 58 13.31 13.33 5.84
C TYR A 58 14.33 13.95 6.79
N ASP A 59 15.55 13.42 6.78
CA ASP A 59 16.70 14.04 7.42
C ASP A 59 17.48 14.84 6.37
N THR A 60 17.58 16.15 6.59
CA THR A 60 18.26 17.07 5.67
C THR A 60 19.78 16.93 5.68
N VAL A 61 20.36 16.38 6.76
CA VAL A 61 21.82 16.22 6.90
C VAL A 61 22.28 14.98 6.13
N SER A 62 21.70 13.82 6.42
CA SER A 62 22.01 12.57 5.70
C SER A 62 21.36 12.50 4.31
N ARG A 63 20.41 13.40 4.02
CA ARG A 63 19.53 13.36 2.83
C ARG A 63 18.77 12.04 2.70
N GLY A 64 18.54 11.36 3.82
CA GLY A 64 17.82 10.09 3.90
C GLY A 64 16.36 10.28 4.28
N LEU A 65 15.53 9.29 3.93
CA LEU A 65 14.18 9.13 4.44
C LEU A 65 14.17 7.94 5.42
N THR A 66 13.57 8.12 6.59
CA THR A 66 13.43 7.07 7.60
C THR A 66 11.95 6.76 7.79
N TRP A 67 11.61 5.47 7.82
CA TRP A 67 10.27 5.02 8.19
C TRP A 67 10.08 5.17 9.69
N ILE A 68 9.01 5.85 10.09
CA ILE A 68 8.62 6.03 11.48
C ILE A 68 7.27 5.35 11.67
N TYR A 69 7.25 4.30 12.50
CA TYR A 69 6.02 3.67 12.96
C TYR A 69 5.15 4.70 13.70
N LEU A 70 3.84 4.68 13.43
CA LEU A 70 2.86 5.52 14.12
C LEU A 70 1.83 4.70 14.89
N ALA A 71 1.29 3.66 14.27
CA ALA A 71 0.24 2.82 14.85
C ALA A 71 0.12 1.49 14.09
N ASP A 72 -0.50 0.52 14.74
CA ASP A 72 -0.93 -0.72 14.08
C ASP A 72 -2.05 -0.45 13.05
N SER A 73 -2.36 -1.46 12.24
CA SER A 73 -3.56 -1.44 11.40
C SER A 73 -4.83 -1.28 12.25
N ALA A 74 -5.64 -0.27 11.92
CA ALA A 74 -6.82 0.08 12.70
C ALA A 74 -7.91 0.71 11.80
N PRO A 75 -9.19 0.61 12.17
CA PRO A 75 -10.26 1.20 11.38
C PRO A 75 -10.09 2.70 11.16
N LEU A 76 -10.42 3.16 9.95
CA LEU A 76 -10.33 4.56 9.55
C LEU A 76 -11.73 5.15 9.34
N VAL A 77 -11.91 6.36 9.83
CA VAL A 77 -13.16 7.12 9.70
C VAL A 77 -12.99 8.13 8.55
N VAL A 78 -13.76 7.94 7.48
CA VAL A 78 -13.68 8.73 6.26
C VAL A 78 -14.99 9.47 6.06
N GLY A 79 -14.95 10.80 6.04
CA GLY A 79 -16.11 11.65 5.79
C GLY A 79 -15.86 12.64 4.64
N PRO A 80 -16.92 13.33 4.16
CA PRO A 80 -16.79 14.34 3.09
C PRO A 80 -15.82 15.48 3.44
N SER A 81 -15.77 15.87 4.71
CA SER A 81 -14.87 16.90 5.26
C SER A 81 -13.63 16.33 5.96
N SER A 82 -13.48 15.01 5.99
CA SER A 82 -12.39 14.29 6.68
C SER A 82 -11.82 13.17 5.80
N PRO A 83 -11.19 13.52 4.66
CA PRO A 83 -10.46 12.55 3.85
C PRO A 83 -9.27 11.98 4.63
N GLN A 84 -8.94 10.72 4.37
CA GLN A 84 -7.79 10.04 5.00
C GLN A 84 -6.70 9.78 3.96
N LEU A 85 -5.44 10.02 4.36
CA LEU A 85 -4.24 9.83 3.55
C LEU A 85 -3.16 9.04 4.33
N PRO A 86 -3.50 7.88 4.93
CA PRO A 86 -2.55 7.12 5.71
C PRO A 86 -1.42 6.62 4.83
N ILE A 87 -0.21 6.50 5.36
CA ILE A 87 0.85 5.72 4.71
C ILE A 87 0.87 4.37 5.43
N CYS A 88 0.57 3.32 4.68
CA CYS A 88 0.39 1.98 5.20
C CYS A 88 1.53 1.07 4.72
N LEU A 89 2.02 0.19 5.60
CA LEU A 89 2.85 -0.95 5.24
C LEU A 89 1.96 -2.18 5.12
N PHE A 90 2.14 -2.92 4.02
CA PHE A 90 1.54 -4.21 3.78
C PHE A 90 2.63 -5.27 3.64
N LEU A 91 2.38 -6.44 4.22
CA LEU A 91 3.31 -7.57 4.19
C LEU A 91 2.78 -8.65 3.24
N GLY A 92 3.65 -9.10 2.35
CA GLY A 92 3.43 -10.31 1.56
C GLY A 92 3.49 -11.56 2.45
N PRO A 93 2.92 -12.69 1.99
CA PRO A 93 2.97 -13.92 2.75
C PRO A 93 4.41 -14.48 2.84
N PRO A 94 4.70 -15.33 3.84
CA PRO A 94 6.00 -15.97 3.96
C PRO A 94 6.39 -16.74 2.70
N GLY A 95 7.64 -16.59 2.27
CA GLY A 95 8.19 -17.24 1.07
C GLY A 95 7.79 -16.59 -0.25
N TRP A 96 7.13 -15.44 -0.21
CA TRP A 96 6.88 -14.63 -1.39
C TRP A 96 7.96 -13.55 -1.53
N ASP A 97 8.55 -13.47 -2.73
CA ASP A 97 9.64 -12.56 -3.06
C ASP A 97 9.33 -11.71 -4.29
N TRP A 98 9.92 -10.51 -4.32
CA TRP A 98 9.84 -9.63 -5.48
C TRP A 98 10.59 -10.19 -6.68
N GLN A 99 10.01 -10.01 -7.86
CA GLN A 99 10.61 -10.34 -9.15
C GLN A 99 10.54 -9.11 -10.06
N ALA A 100 11.39 -9.11 -11.09
CA ALA A 100 11.38 -8.02 -12.05
C ALA A 100 10.13 -8.12 -12.95
N GLY A 101 9.44 -7.01 -13.18
CA GLY A 101 8.29 -6.97 -14.06
C GLY A 101 7.23 -5.95 -13.65
N THR A 102 6.06 -6.04 -14.27
CA THR A 102 4.92 -5.18 -13.96
C THR A 102 3.89 -5.96 -13.17
N TYR A 103 3.49 -5.39 -12.04
CA TYR A 103 2.49 -5.92 -11.13
C TYR A 103 1.19 -5.15 -11.28
N ASP A 104 0.08 -5.87 -11.34
CA ASP A 104 -1.25 -5.29 -11.17
C ASP A 104 -1.61 -5.31 -9.68
N VAL A 105 -1.85 -4.14 -9.12
CA VAL A 105 -2.12 -3.98 -7.68
C VAL A 105 -3.52 -3.42 -7.49
N THR A 106 -4.35 -4.18 -6.78
CA THR A 106 -5.67 -3.72 -6.36
C THR A 106 -5.65 -3.43 -4.86
N ILE A 107 -5.95 -2.19 -4.48
CA ILE A 107 -6.24 -1.86 -3.07
C ILE A 107 -7.69 -2.21 -2.81
N VAL A 108 -7.92 -3.03 -1.79
CA VAL A 108 -9.26 -3.39 -1.31
C VAL A 108 -9.46 -2.75 0.06
N ALA A 109 -10.43 -1.85 0.16
CA ALA A 109 -10.83 -1.21 1.40
C ALA A 109 -12.15 -1.81 1.89
N GLU A 110 -12.07 -2.56 2.98
CA GLU A 110 -13.22 -3.21 3.60
C GLU A 110 -14.08 -2.18 4.33
N ARG A 111 -15.39 -2.22 4.10
CA ARG A 111 -16.36 -1.38 4.79
C ARG A 111 -17.08 -2.16 5.87
N GLY A 112 -17.76 -1.45 6.78
CA GLY A 112 -18.59 -2.06 7.81
C GLY A 112 -19.57 -3.12 7.29
N GLN A 113 -20.00 -4.01 8.19
CA GLN A 113 -20.77 -5.21 7.81
C GLN A 113 -21.96 -4.91 6.88
N GLY A 114 -22.10 -5.77 5.86
CA GLY A 114 -23.18 -5.67 4.87
C GLY A 114 -22.95 -4.64 3.76
N THR A 115 -21.76 -4.03 3.70
CA THR A 115 -21.39 -3.07 2.66
C THR A 115 -20.25 -3.62 1.80
N ASP A 116 -20.38 -3.53 0.47
CA ASP A 116 -19.34 -4.01 -0.46
C ASP A 116 -18.00 -3.31 -0.22
N ALA A 117 -16.89 -4.03 -0.36
CA ALA A 117 -15.57 -3.41 -0.29
C ALA A 117 -15.35 -2.44 -1.47
N LEU A 118 -14.61 -1.37 -1.21
CA LEU A 118 -14.17 -0.45 -2.26
C LEU A 118 -12.89 -0.98 -2.88
N ARG A 119 -12.73 -0.77 -4.18
CA ARG A 119 -11.57 -1.25 -4.92
C ARG A 119 -11.02 -0.15 -5.81
N THR A 120 -9.69 -0.08 -5.91
CA THR A 120 -9.01 0.69 -6.95
C THR A 120 -7.78 -0.07 -7.40
N GLN A 121 -7.41 0.09 -8.68
CA GLN A 121 -6.31 -0.64 -9.29
C GLN A 121 -5.29 0.33 -9.87
N PHE A 122 -4.01 -0.03 -9.77
CA PHE A 122 -2.89 0.64 -10.40
C PHE A 122 -1.81 -0.38 -10.74
N THR A 123 -0.85 -0.01 -11.57
CA THR A 123 0.29 -0.87 -11.90
C THR A 123 1.54 -0.39 -11.19
N VAL A 124 2.44 -1.32 -10.88
CA VAL A 124 3.79 -1.06 -10.38
C VAL A 124 4.80 -1.73 -11.29
N SER A 125 5.79 -0.97 -11.77
CA SER A 125 6.91 -1.55 -12.50
C SER A 125 8.14 -1.67 -11.61
N LEU A 126 8.67 -2.89 -11.51
CA LEU A 126 9.90 -3.23 -10.79
C LEU A 126 10.99 -3.65 -11.79
N PRO A 127 11.96 -2.77 -12.08
CA PRO A 127 13.13 -3.15 -12.86
C PRO A 127 14.02 -4.15 -12.10
N ALA A 128 14.79 -4.97 -12.84
CA ALA A 128 15.69 -5.96 -12.23
C ALA A 128 16.67 -5.35 -11.23
N GLU A 129 17.22 -4.16 -11.52
CA GLU A 129 18.12 -3.44 -10.62
C GLU A 129 17.47 -3.05 -9.27
N THR A 130 16.15 -2.81 -9.25
CA THR A 130 15.41 -2.53 -8.02
C THR A 130 15.27 -3.80 -7.19
N VAL A 131 14.98 -4.93 -7.84
CA VAL A 131 14.87 -6.23 -7.19
C VAL A 131 16.22 -6.66 -6.62
N ASP A 132 17.31 -6.53 -7.39
CA ASP A 132 18.67 -6.81 -6.93
C ASP A 132 19.06 -5.95 -5.73
N LEU A 133 18.67 -4.67 -5.72
CA LEU A 133 18.95 -3.76 -4.62
C LEU A 133 18.22 -4.15 -3.33
N ILE A 134 16.91 -4.35 -3.38
CA ILE A 134 16.11 -4.65 -2.18
C ILE A 134 16.39 -6.04 -1.62
N THR A 135 16.81 -6.99 -2.47
CA THR A 135 17.19 -8.35 -2.04
C THR A 135 18.60 -8.40 -1.46
N SER A 136 19.56 -7.65 -2.02
CA SER A 136 20.93 -7.58 -1.49
C SER A 136 21.06 -6.71 -0.24
N GLN A 137 20.11 -5.82 0.01
CA GLN A 137 20.06 -4.94 1.17
C GLN A 137 18.70 -5.05 1.87
N PRO A 138 18.52 -6.07 2.73
CA PRO A 138 17.25 -6.24 3.44
C PRO A 138 16.85 -4.99 4.22
N ARG A 139 15.55 -4.67 4.20
CA ARG A 139 14.93 -3.48 4.80
C ARG A 139 15.29 -2.15 4.11
N THR A 140 16.04 -2.18 3.01
CA THR A 140 16.14 -1.03 2.10
C THR A 140 14.87 -0.95 1.27
N TRP A 141 14.25 0.23 1.26
CA TRP A 141 13.07 0.51 0.44
C TRP A 141 13.46 1.35 -0.78
N VAL A 142 12.68 1.20 -1.85
CA VAL A 142 12.84 1.95 -3.09
C VAL A 142 11.50 2.53 -3.48
N GLU A 143 11.48 3.80 -3.89
CA GLU A 143 10.30 4.41 -4.53
C GLU A 143 10.17 3.90 -5.96
N VAL A 144 8.97 3.42 -6.29
CA VAL A 144 8.71 2.76 -7.56
C VAL A 144 7.70 3.53 -8.38
N ARG A 145 7.82 3.40 -9.70
CA ARG A 145 6.91 4.05 -10.63
C ARG A 145 5.57 3.35 -10.62
N THR A 146 4.50 4.14 -10.63
CA THR A 146 3.12 3.67 -10.71
C THR A 146 2.41 4.26 -11.92
N GLU A 147 1.51 3.50 -12.55
CA GLU A 147 0.55 4.03 -13.52
C GLU A 147 -0.89 3.78 -13.04
N GLY A 148 -1.78 4.75 -13.26
CA GLY A 148 -3.16 4.73 -12.73
C GLY A 148 -3.37 5.61 -11.49
N ASN A 149 -4.62 5.66 -10.99
CA ASN A 149 -5.01 6.50 -9.85
C ASN A 149 -5.30 5.64 -8.61
N GLY A 150 -4.45 5.73 -7.58
CA GLY A 150 -4.66 5.08 -6.27
C GLY A 150 -5.72 5.74 -5.37
N VAL A 151 -6.75 6.36 -5.96
CA VAL A 151 -7.84 7.01 -5.22
C VAL A 151 -8.96 6.02 -5.00
N ILE A 152 -9.47 5.94 -3.77
CA ILE A 152 -10.61 5.11 -3.38
C ILE A 152 -11.72 6.06 -2.89
N GLY A 153 -12.84 6.07 -3.60
CA GLY A 153 -14.05 6.79 -3.22
C GLY A 153 -15.06 5.86 -2.54
N SER A 154 -15.57 6.25 -1.38
CA SER A 154 -16.61 5.52 -0.64
C SER A 154 -18.02 5.97 -0.94
#